data_AF-A0A3B1JEI9-F1
#
_entry.id   AF-A0A3B1JEI9-F1
#
_cell.length_a   1.000
_cell.length_b   1.000
_cell.length_c   1.000
_cell.angle_alpha   90.00
_cell.angle_beta   90.00
_cell.angle_gamma   90.00
#
_symmetry.space_group_name_H-M   'P 1'
#
loop_
_entity.id
_entity.type
_entity.pdbx_description
1 polymer ?
#
loop_
_entity_poly.entity_id
_entity_poly.type
_entity_poly.pdbx_seq_one_letter_code
_entity_poly.pdbx_strand_id
1 'polypeptide(L)'
;MAVVLGCVVVLVLLGLRGSSPSPFPGSGPEETCEANGSVYYVGEWYFADSEHCIQCECTARGPACARTECPALPAACIHVSHYPSDCCPRCERIGCEYRGEVYDLDQNFQPSECEQCTCDSDGIARCLVADCAPPPCVNPVYQPGKCCPDCTDGPNCYADASRTRVIPGGEPVWVDSCTKCRCHDGQDAGYWEGNRLATCTRLRNCTHTDGHN
;
A
#
# COMPACT_ATOMS: atom_id res chain seq x y z
N MET A 1 -87.64 -15.16 -23.28
CA MET A 1 -88.62 -16.11 -22.69
C MET A 1 -88.67 -15.86 -21.19
N ALA A 2 -89.76 -15.26 -20.71
CA ALA A 2 -90.63 -15.80 -19.64
C ALA A 2 -89.91 -15.94 -18.28
N VAL A 3 -89.89 -14.92 -17.40
CA VAL A 3 -90.92 -14.55 -16.39
C VAL A 3 -91.25 -15.77 -15.49
N VAL A 4 -91.02 -15.78 -14.16
CA VAL A 4 -91.99 -15.32 -13.13
C VAL A 4 -91.44 -15.55 -11.70
N LEU A 5 -91.42 -14.45 -10.94
CA LEU A 5 -91.85 -14.21 -9.54
C LEU A 5 -91.19 -14.85 -8.30
N GLY A 6 -90.85 -13.94 -7.37
CA GLY A 6 -90.88 -14.11 -5.91
C GLY A 6 -90.30 -12.87 -5.24
N CYS A 7 -91.06 -11.77 -5.04
CA CYS A 7 -91.70 -11.41 -3.75
C CYS A 7 -90.74 -11.65 -2.55
N VAL A 8 -90.27 -10.66 -1.77
CA VAL A 8 -91.06 -9.79 -0.89
C VAL A 8 -90.11 -8.93 -0.02
N VAL A 9 -90.50 -7.66 0.15
CA VAL A 9 -90.33 -6.77 1.33
C VAL A 9 -88.94 -6.21 1.69
N VAL A 10 -88.84 -4.91 1.42
CA VAL A 10 -87.96 -3.95 2.09
C VAL A 10 -88.46 -3.72 3.52
N LEU A 11 -87.62 -3.97 4.52
CA LEU A 11 -87.79 -3.47 5.89
C LEU A 11 -86.53 -2.72 6.31
N VAL A 12 -86.66 -1.40 6.36
CA VAL A 12 -85.68 -0.48 6.93
C VAL A 12 -85.68 -0.65 8.44
N LEU A 13 -84.57 -1.11 9.02
CA LEU A 13 -84.31 -1.08 10.45
C LEU A 13 -83.04 -0.26 10.71
N LEU A 14 -83.23 0.97 11.18
CA LEU A 14 -82.19 1.82 11.75
C LEU A 14 -81.69 1.18 13.06
N GLY A 15 -80.56 0.48 12.99
CA GLY A 15 -79.84 -0.06 14.13
C GLY A 15 -78.56 0.73 14.39
N LEU A 16 -78.62 1.68 15.32
CA LEU A 16 -77.44 2.30 15.91
C LEU A 16 -76.63 1.22 16.65
N ARG A 17 -75.45 0.86 16.13
CA ARG A 17 -74.48 0.05 16.87
C ARG A 17 -73.18 0.84 17.00
N GLY A 18 -72.86 1.09 18.26
CA GLY A 18 -71.81 1.98 18.71
C GLY A 18 -70.43 1.62 18.17
N SER A 19 -69.71 2.67 17.81
CA SER A 19 -68.26 2.71 17.78
C SER A 19 -67.71 2.18 19.09
N SER A 20 -67.13 0.98 19.05
CA SER A 20 -66.17 0.51 20.04
C SER A 20 -65.03 1.53 20.13
N PRO A 21 -64.76 2.13 21.30
CA PRO A 21 -63.56 2.93 21.45
C PRO A 21 -62.35 1.99 21.34
N SER A 22 -61.45 2.34 20.42
CA SER A 22 -60.10 1.81 20.37
C SER A 22 -59.48 1.87 21.78
N PRO A 23 -58.72 0.86 22.21
CA PRO A 23 -57.88 1.04 23.38
C PRO A 23 -56.85 2.11 23.01
N PHE A 24 -56.97 3.29 23.61
CA PHE A 24 -55.83 4.18 23.75
C PHE A 24 -54.71 3.35 24.39
N PRO A 25 -53.49 3.28 23.83
CA PRO A 25 -52.37 2.78 24.61
C PRO A 25 -52.22 3.76 25.77
N GLY A 26 -52.60 3.29 26.96
CA GLY A 26 -52.41 4.02 28.20
C GLY A 26 -50.92 4.28 28.33
N SER A 27 -50.54 5.56 28.27
CA SER A 27 -49.26 6.04 28.74
C SER A 27 -49.23 5.93 30.27
N GLY A 28 -49.12 4.71 30.78
CA GLY A 28 -48.53 4.45 32.09
C GLY A 28 -47.01 4.49 31.98
N PRO A 29 -46.27 4.64 33.09
CA PRO A 29 -44.83 4.41 33.05
C PRO A 29 -44.61 2.98 32.50
N GLU A 30 -43.83 2.85 31.43
CA GLU A 30 -43.32 1.55 31.01
C GLU A 30 -42.41 1.06 32.14
N GLU A 31 -42.94 0.17 32.99
CA GLU A 31 -42.16 -0.47 34.06
C GLU A 31 -41.15 -1.48 33.49
N THR A 32 -41.24 -1.76 32.19
CA THR A 32 -40.39 -2.68 31.46
C THR A 32 -40.08 -2.17 30.06
N CYS A 33 -38.87 -2.44 29.56
CA CYS A 33 -38.42 -2.16 28.20
C CYS A 33 -38.21 -3.48 27.44
N GLU A 34 -38.59 -3.57 26.17
CA GLU A 34 -38.35 -4.75 25.34
C GLU A 34 -37.22 -4.48 24.32
N ALA A 35 -36.19 -5.33 24.28
CA ALA A 35 -35.11 -5.24 23.29
C ALA A 35 -34.55 -6.62 22.94
N ASN A 36 -34.26 -6.84 21.64
CA ASN A 36 -33.71 -8.09 21.11
C ASN A 36 -34.43 -9.37 21.57
N GLY A 37 -35.77 -9.31 21.71
CA GLY A 37 -36.60 -10.42 22.19
C GLY A 37 -36.53 -10.69 23.70
N SER A 38 -35.88 -9.81 24.47
CA SER A 38 -35.77 -9.87 25.93
C SER A 38 -36.51 -8.69 26.59
N VAL A 39 -36.98 -8.90 27.83
CA VAL A 39 -37.69 -7.88 28.64
C VAL A 39 -36.76 -7.43 29.78
N TYR A 40 -36.63 -6.12 29.95
CA TYR A 40 -35.78 -5.45 30.94
C TYR A 40 -36.62 -4.61 31.89
N TYR A 41 -36.25 -4.58 33.16
CA TYR A 41 -36.94 -3.79 34.20
C TYR A 41 -36.30 -2.41 34.37
N VAL A 42 -37.06 -1.45 34.91
CA VAL A 42 -36.53 -0.10 35.21
C VAL A 42 -35.28 -0.19 36.10
N GLY A 43 -34.18 0.43 35.66
CA GLY A 43 -32.86 0.41 36.29
C GLY A 43 -31.90 -0.63 35.73
N GLU A 44 -32.35 -1.54 34.86
CA GLU A 44 -31.48 -2.51 34.18
C GLU A 44 -30.78 -1.90 32.97
N TRP A 45 -29.54 -2.35 32.76
CA TRP A 45 -28.69 -1.97 31.64
C TRP A 45 -28.58 -3.13 30.66
N TYR A 46 -28.62 -2.82 29.37
CA TYR A 46 -28.49 -3.81 28.31
C TYR A 46 -27.86 -3.22 27.05
N PHE A 47 -27.36 -4.09 26.19
CA PHE A 47 -26.87 -3.71 24.87
C PHE A 47 -27.95 -3.97 23.83
N ALA A 48 -28.27 -2.96 23.03
CA ALA A 48 -29.30 -3.07 22.01
C ALA A 48 -28.80 -3.74 20.72
N ASP A 49 -27.48 -3.83 20.54
CA ASP A 49 -26.81 -4.36 19.37
C ASP A 49 -25.88 -5.55 19.70
N SER A 50 -25.56 -6.36 18.69
CA SER A 50 -24.66 -7.52 18.82
C SER A 50 -23.20 -7.13 19.06
N GLU A 51 -22.81 -5.93 18.62
CA GLU A 51 -21.45 -5.40 18.76
C GLU A 51 -21.28 -4.64 20.08
N HIS A 52 -22.28 -4.63 20.98
CA HIS A 52 -22.20 -4.00 22.30
C HIS A 52 -21.84 -2.49 22.28
N CYS A 53 -22.14 -1.77 21.19
CA CYS A 53 -21.84 -0.36 21.03
C CYS A 53 -22.97 0.59 21.47
N ILE A 54 -24.18 0.08 21.62
CA ILE A 54 -25.36 0.83 22.04
C ILE A 54 -25.77 0.30 23.40
N GLN A 55 -25.41 1.04 24.44
CA GLN A 55 -25.79 0.74 25.81
C GLN A 55 -27.06 1.51 26.17
N CYS A 56 -28.07 0.80 26.65
CA CYS A 56 -29.35 1.37 27.05
C CYS A 56 -29.62 1.10 28.53
N GLU A 57 -30.18 2.09 29.21
CA GLU A 57 -30.78 1.95 30.53
C GLU A 57 -32.31 1.98 30.38
N CYS A 58 -33.00 0.99 30.97
CA CYS A 58 -34.45 1.03 31.00
C CYS A 58 -34.91 2.04 32.06
N THR A 59 -35.62 3.09 31.64
CA THR A 59 -36.17 4.10 32.55
C THR A 59 -37.70 4.05 32.52
N ALA A 60 -38.36 4.63 33.53
CA ALA A 60 -39.83 4.74 33.55
C ALA A 60 -40.43 5.55 32.37
N ARG A 61 -39.58 6.19 31.55
CA ARG A 61 -39.94 6.95 30.35
C ARG A 61 -39.60 6.20 29.06
N GLY A 62 -39.18 4.94 29.15
CA GLY A 62 -38.66 4.14 28.05
C GLY A 62 -37.13 3.99 28.08
N PRO A 63 -36.54 3.33 27.07
CA PRO A 63 -35.12 3.05 27.02
C PRO A 63 -34.30 4.31 26.72
N ALA A 64 -33.34 4.62 27.59
CA ALA A 64 -32.37 5.71 27.41
C ALA A 64 -31.06 5.13 26.89
N CYS A 65 -30.81 5.26 25.59
CA CYS A 65 -29.65 4.68 24.92
C CYS A 65 -28.55 5.70 24.64
N ALA A 66 -27.30 5.28 24.81
CA ALA A 66 -26.12 6.00 24.39
C ALA A 66 -25.29 5.11 23.47
N ARG A 67 -24.79 5.69 22.38
CA ARG A 67 -23.88 5.03 21.45
C ARG A 67 -22.45 5.39 21.79
N THR A 68 -21.59 4.38 21.94
CA THR A 68 -20.14 4.57 22.05
C THR A 68 -19.56 4.79 20.66
N GLU A 69 -18.80 5.87 20.50
CA GLU A 69 -18.03 6.14 19.28
C GLU A 69 -16.62 5.57 19.42
N CYS A 70 -16.18 4.80 18.43
CA CYS A 70 -14.87 4.17 18.47
C CYS A 70 -13.75 5.14 18.08
N PRO A 71 -12.62 5.13 18.80
CA PRO A 71 -11.46 5.90 18.40
C PRO A 71 -10.89 5.35 17.09
N ALA A 72 -10.31 6.24 16.29
CA ALA A 72 -9.55 5.82 15.12
C ALA A 72 -8.33 5.01 15.57
N LEU A 73 -8.05 3.90 14.87
CA LEU A 73 -6.85 3.11 15.11
C LEU A 73 -5.60 3.90 14.68
N PRO A 74 -4.43 3.65 15.30
CA PRO A 74 -3.17 4.24 14.87
C PRO A 74 -2.91 3.95 13.39
N ALA A 75 -2.33 4.91 12.66
CA ALA A 75 -1.99 4.74 11.25
C ALA A 75 -1.04 3.54 11.01
N ALA A 76 -0.13 3.31 11.96
CA ALA A 76 0.80 2.20 11.92
C ALA A 76 0.24 0.86 12.41
N CYS A 77 -1.09 0.71 12.54
CA CYS A 77 -1.66 -0.53 13.02
C CYS A 77 -1.56 -1.65 11.97
N ILE A 78 -0.81 -2.70 12.29
CA ILE A 78 -0.60 -3.87 11.42
C ILE A 78 -1.43 -5.08 11.83
N HIS A 79 -1.99 -5.07 13.04
CA HIS A 79 -2.83 -6.16 13.53
C HIS A 79 -4.00 -5.64 14.34
N VAL A 80 -5.21 -5.85 13.81
CA VAL A 80 -6.48 -5.41 14.40
C VAL A 80 -7.25 -6.61 14.94
N SER A 81 -7.67 -6.53 16.19
CA SER A 81 -8.54 -7.51 16.83
C SER A 81 -9.91 -6.91 17.13
N HIS A 82 -10.96 -7.71 16.97
CA HIS A 82 -12.32 -7.36 17.41
C HIS A 82 -12.86 -8.51 18.27
N TYR A 83 -13.01 -8.26 19.57
CA TYR A 83 -13.52 -9.25 20.51
C TYR A 83 -15.05 -9.16 20.59
N PRO A 84 -15.78 -10.28 20.70
CA PRO A 84 -17.25 -10.25 20.78
C PRO A 84 -17.81 -9.47 21.98
N SER A 85 -17.00 -9.23 23.02
CA SER A 85 -17.35 -8.46 24.20
C SER A 85 -17.11 -6.96 24.08
N ASP A 86 -16.38 -6.54 23.04
CA ASP A 86 -15.86 -5.18 22.90
C ASP A 86 -16.62 -4.46 21.79
N CYS A 87 -17.02 -3.22 22.04
CA CYS A 87 -17.62 -2.37 21.00
C CYS A 87 -16.62 -1.95 19.91
N CYS A 88 -15.36 -1.76 20.29
CA CYS A 88 -14.38 -1.15 19.41
C CYS A 88 -13.24 -2.09 19.09
N PRO A 89 -12.76 -2.11 17.83
CA PRO A 89 -11.58 -2.85 17.48
C PRO A 89 -10.36 -2.27 18.20
N ARG A 90 -9.41 -3.14 18.49
CA ARG A 90 -8.16 -2.79 19.17
C ARG A 90 -6.99 -3.07 18.25
N CYS A 91 -6.00 -2.18 18.30
CA CYS A 91 -4.72 -2.42 17.66
C CYS A 91 -3.84 -3.24 18.60
N GLU A 92 -3.48 -4.45 18.20
CA GLU A 92 -2.61 -5.33 18.99
C GLU A 92 -1.13 -5.09 18.70
N ARG A 93 -0.81 -4.67 17.47
CA ARG A 93 0.57 -4.44 17.03
C ARG A 93 0.66 -3.25 16.10
N ILE A 94 1.70 -2.45 16.30
CA ILE A 94 2.08 -1.32 15.45
C ILE A 94 3.41 -1.60 14.77
N GLY A 95 3.57 -1.12 13.54
CA GLY A 95 4.77 -1.34 12.74
C GLY A 95 4.53 -1.04 11.27
N CYS A 96 5.44 -1.51 10.43
CA CYS A 96 5.34 -1.44 8.99
C CYS A 96 5.44 -2.83 8.39
N GLU A 97 4.68 -3.09 7.32
CA GLU A 97 4.89 -4.28 6.50
C GLU A 97 5.68 -3.89 5.25
N TYR A 98 6.80 -4.56 5.00
CA TYR A 98 7.60 -4.37 3.81
C TYR A 98 7.98 -5.72 3.19
N ARG A 99 7.50 -5.95 1.96
CA ARG A 99 7.69 -7.22 1.19
C ARG A 99 7.29 -8.49 1.95
N GLY A 100 6.24 -8.41 2.78
CA GLY A 100 5.71 -9.53 3.56
C GLY A 100 6.41 -9.76 4.89
N GLU A 101 7.44 -8.98 5.22
CA GLU A 101 8.08 -8.96 6.53
C GLU A 101 7.57 -7.78 7.34
N VAL A 102 7.44 -7.98 8.66
CA VAL A 102 6.95 -6.97 9.59
C VAL A 102 8.12 -6.37 10.37
N TYR A 103 8.17 -5.05 10.40
CA TYR A 103 9.18 -4.26 11.10
C TYR A 103 8.52 -3.40 12.17
N ASP A 104 9.21 -3.24 13.30
CA ASP A 104 8.78 -2.35 14.37
C ASP A 104 8.99 -0.87 13.99
N LEU A 105 8.26 0.03 14.64
CA LEU A 105 8.44 1.47 14.43
C LEU A 105 9.87 1.92 14.72
N ASP A 106 10.36 2.85 13.90
CA ASP A 106 11.72 3.39 13.88
C ASP A 106 12.82 2.35 13.61
N GLN A 107 12.45 1.11 13.25
CA GLN A 107 13.41 0.07 12.91
C GLN A 107 14.07 0.37 11.56
N ASN A 108 15.41 0.34 11.56
CA ASN A 108 16.20 0.37 10.35
C ASN A 108 16.48 -1.05 9.87
N PHE A 109 16.27 -1.30 8.58
CA PHE A 109 16.47 -2.61 7.97
C PHE A 109 16.98 -2.47 6.54
N GLN A 110 17.69 -3.49 6.05
CA GLN A 110 18.36 -3.47 4.76
C GLN A 110 17.90 -4.68 3.92
N PRO A 111 16.84 -4.55 3.10
CA PRO A 111 16.32 -5.66 2.30
C PRO A 111 17.30 -6.18 1.24
N SER A 112 18.23 -5.33 0.79
CA SER A 112 19.27 -5.70 -0.17
C SER A 112 20.46 -4.76 -0.02
N GLU A 113 21.60 -5.13 -0.62
CA GLU A 113 22.83 -4.30 -0.61
C GLU A 113 22.60 -2.87 -1.15
N CYS A 114 21.60 -2.69 -2.01
CA CYS A 114 21.24 -1.42 -2.63
C CYS A 114 20.15 -0.64 -1.90
N GLU A 115 19.55 -1.19 -0.86
CA GLU A 115 18.31 -0.65 -0.30
C GLU A 115 18.39 -0.58 1.21
N GLN A 116 18.30 0.63 1.74
CA GLN A 116 18.25 0.90 3.18
C GLN A 116 16.90 1.50 3.52
N CYS A 117 16.15 0.86 4.42
CA CYS A 117 14.83 1.29 4.81
C CYS A 117 14.75 1.62 6.30
N THR A 118 13.76 2.45 6.64
CA THR A 118 13.35 2.74 8.00
C THR A 118 11.84 2.65 8.08
N CYS A 119 11.32 1.93 9.07
CA CYS A 119 9.89 1.93 9.37
C CYS A 119 9.55 3.21 10.12
N ASP A 120 8.77 4.12 9.53
CA ASP A 120 8.42 5.39 10.16
C ASP A 120 7.17 5.22 11.05
N SER A 121 6.97 6.18 11.95
CA SER A 121 5.88 6.29 12.92
C SER A 121 4.47 6.22 12.33
N ASP A 122 4.31 6.50 11.04
CA ASP A 122 3.03 6.38 10.31
C ASP A 122 2.75 4.97 9.76
N GLY A 123 3.65 4.01 10.00
CA GLY A 123 3.52 2.64 9.52
C GLY A 123 4.01 2.44 8.09
N ILE A 124 4.66 3.44 7.49
CA ILE A 124 5.17 3.37 6.13
C ILE A 124 6.69 3.15 6.17
N ALA A 125 7.13 2.07 5.53
CA ALA A 125 8.55 1.84 5.27
C ALA A 125 9.09 2.85 4.24
N ARG A 126 10.05 3.67 4.65
CA ARG A 126 10.74 4.64 3.81
C ARG A 126 12.10 4.10 3.43
N CYS A 127 12.31 3.86 2.14
CA CYS A 127 13.51 3.24 1.62
C CYS A 127 14.31 4.21 0.77
N LEU A 128 15.62 4.25 1.03
CA LEU A 128 16.62 4.86 0.17
C LEU A 128 17.21 3.74 -0.70
N VAL A 129 17.03 3.88 -2.02
CA VAL A 129 17.60 2.96 -3.01
C VAL A 129 18.83 3.64 -3.60
N ALA A 130 19.95 2.92 -3.61
CA ALA A 130 21.21 3.41 -4.14
C ALA A 130 21.18 3.41 -5.67
N ASP A 131 21.37 4.59 -6.26
CA ASP A 131 21.61 4.75 -7.70
C ASP A 131 23.11 4.74 -7.98
N CYS A 132 23.57 3.68 -8.64
CA CYS A 132 24.98 3.53 -8.98
C CYS A 132 25.38 4.49 -10.10
N ALA A 133 26.50 5.20 -9.91
CA ALA A 133 27.12 5.97 -10.97
C ALA A 133 27.51 5.05 -12.15
N PRO A 134 27.38 5.51 -13.41
CA PRO A 134 27.86 4.75 -14.55
C PRO A 134 29.34 4.39 -14.37
N PRO A 135 29.71 3.10 -14.45
CA PRO A 135 31.09 2.69 -14.23
C PRO A 135 32.00 3.25 -15.33
N PRO A 136 33.23 3.68 -15.00
CA PRO A 136 34.18 4.25 -15.96
C PRO A 136 34.86 3.18 -16.86
N CYS A 137 34.23 2.03 -17.04
CA CYS A 137 34.74 0.90 -17.83
C CYS A 137 33.62 0.19 -18.59
N VAL A 138 33.98 -0.62 -19.58
CA VAL A 138 33.03 -1.40 -20.39
C VAL A 138 32.85 -2.84 -19.88
N ASN A 139 33.69 -3.27 -18.95
CA ASN A 139 33.69 -4.59 -18.31
C ASN A 139 33.58 -4.51 -16.78
N PRO A 140 32.54 -3.83 -16.22
CA PRO A 140 32.38 -3.73 -14.79
C PRO A 140 32.02 -5.09 -14.17
N VAL A 141 32.51 -5.36 -12.96
CA VAL A 141 32.33 -6.62 -12.24
C VAL A 141 31.37 -6.42 -11.06
N TYR A 142 30.32 -7.24 -10.99
CA TYR A 142 29.38 -7.26 -9.88
C TYR A 142 29.87 -8.25 -8.82
N GLN A 143 30.28 -7.72 -7.66
CA GLN A 143 30.72 -8.55 -6.53
C GLN A 143 29.53 -8.93 -5.65
N PRO A 144 29.45 -10.18 -5.15
CA PRO A 144 28.45 -10.55 -4.16
C PRO A 144 28.55 -9.66 -2.92
N GLY A 145 27.41 -9.19 -2.40
CA GLY A 145 27.39 -8.32 -1.22
C GLY A 145 27.73 -6.85 -1.50
N LYS A 146 27.79 -6.43 -2.77
CA LYS A 146 27.89 -5.00 -3.13
C LYS A 146 26.71 -4.60 -3.99
N CYS A 147 26.21 -3.38 -3.76
CA CYS A 147 25.18 -2.81 -4.62
C CYS A 147 25.71 -2.50 -6.01
N CYS A 148 26.79 -1.71 -6.07
CA CYS A 148 27.31 -1.18 -7.33
C CYS A 148 28.46 -2.01 -7.88
N PRO A 149 28.57 -2.14 -9.21
CA PRO A 149 29.68 -2.84 -9.81
C PRO A 149 30.95 -2.00 -9.75
N ASP A 150 32.09 -2.67 -9.86
CA ASP A 150 33.42 -2.06 -9.79
C ASP A 150 34.24 -2.35 -11.04
N CYS A 151 35.15 -1.44 -11.39
CA CYS A 151 36.08 -1.59 -12.51
C CYS A 151 37.41 -2.12 -11.98
N THR A 152 37.52 -3.44 -11.84
CA THR A 152 38.69 -4.10 -11.23
C THR A 152 40.00 -3.85 -11.98
N ASP A 153 39.92 -3.66 -13.30
CA ASP A 153 41.07 -3.39 -14.18
C ASP A 153 41.30 -1.89 -14.42
N GLY A 154 40.57 -1.04 -13.69
CA GLY A 154 40.57 0.41 -13.88
C GLY A 154 39.68 0.88 -15.04
N PRO A 155 39.71 2.20 -15.35
CA PRO A 155 38.90 2.77 -16.41
C PRO A 155 39.32 2.25 -17.79
N ASN A 156 38.37 2.03 -18.68
CA ASN A 156 38.62 1.55 -20.04
C ASN A 156 37.46 1.83 -21.00
N CYS A 157 37.71 1.67 -22.29
CA CYS A 157 36.73 1.88 -23.35
C CYS A 157 36.98 0.94 -24.53
N TYR A 158 36.01 0.82 -25.44
CA TYR A 158 36.21 0.11 -26.69
C TYR A 158 37.04 0.95 -27.66
N ALA A 159 37.99 0.32 -28.35
CA ALA A 159 38.80 0.98 -29.36
C ALA A 159 37.98 1.46 -30.57
N ASP A 160 36.90 0.75 -30.89
CA ASP A 160 36.02 1.05 -32.02
C ASP A 160 34.58 0.55 -31.77
N ALA A 161 33.69 0.80 -32.72
CA ALA A 161 32.28 0.41 -32.64
C ALA A 161 32.04 -1.11 -32.70
N SER A 162 33.05 -1.94 -33.02
CA SER A 162 32.91 -3.40 -33.03
C SER A 162 32.77 -3.98 -31.62
N ARG A 163 33.19 -3.23 -30.58
CA ARG A 163 33.16 -3.64 -29.17
C ARG A 163 33.93 -4.93 -28.85
N THR A 164 34.89 -5.29 -29.70
CA THR A 164 35.72 -6.49 -29.51
C THR A 164 37.01 -6.19 -28.76
N ARG A 165 37.56 -4.99 -28.94
CA ARG A 165 38.84 -4.59 -28.38
C ARG A 165 38.66 -3.52 -27.32
N VAL A 166 39.13 -3.81 -26.10
CA VAL A 166 39.15 -2.88 -24.96
C VAL A 166 40.56 -2.32 -24.81
N ILE A 167 40.66 -1.02 -24.57
CA ILE A 167 41.91 -0.32 -24.28
C ILE A 167 41.82 0.39 -22.91
N PRO A 168 42.93 0.50 -22.17
CA PRO A 168 42.93 1.20 -20.89
C PRO A 168 42.64 2.69 -21.06
N GLY A 169 42.04 3.29 -20.03
CA GLY A 169 41.86 4.73 -19.92
C GLY A 169 43.16 5.48 -19.63
N GLY A 170 43.19 6.78 -19.91
CA GLY A 170 44.34 7.66 -19.70
C GLY A 170 45.11 7.95 -20.99
N GLU A 171 46.41 7.63 -21.02
CA GLU A 171 47.29 7.99 -22.13
C GLU A 171 46.93 7.26 -23.46
N PRO A 172 47.13 7.91 -24.63
CA PRO A 172 46.80 7.29 -25.91
C PRO A 172 47.69 6.08 -26.21
N VAL A 173 47.07 4.97 -26.61
CA VAL A 173 47.73 3.71 -26.94
C VAL A 173 47.70 3.44 -28.45
N TRP A 174 48.69 2.72 -28.95
CA TRP A 174 48.70 2.24 -30.33
C TRP A 174 47.87 0.97 -30.46
N VAL A 175 46.80 1.01 -31.27
CA VAL A 175 45.98 -0.17 -31.54
C VAL A 175 46.55 -0.99 -32.70
N ASP A 176 47.16 -0.33 -33.67
CA ASP A 176 47.91 -0.95 -34.76
C ASP A 176 49.13 -0.07 -35.09
N SER A 177 49.91 -0.43 -36.10
CA SER A 177 51.12 0.31 -36.52
C SER A 177 50.83 1.74 -37.01
N CYS A 178 49.57 2.05 -37.31
CA CYS A 178 49.14 3.30 -37.93
C CYS A 178 48.13 4.09 -37.09
N THR A 179 47.51 3.49 -36.08
CA THR A 179 46.36 4.06 -35.39
C THR A 179 46.64 4.18 -33.89
N LYS A 180 46.51 5.41 -33.39
CA LYS A 180 46.64 5.74 -31.96
C LYS A 180 45.28 6.16 -31.41
N CYS A 181 44.83 5.52 -30.33
CA CYS A 181 43.52 5.73 -29.73
C CYS A 181 43.64 6.15 -28.26
N ARG A 182 42.76 7.03 -27.80
CA ARG A 182 42.64 7.44 -26.39
C ARG A 182 41.20 7.31 -25.93
N CYS A 183 40.96 6.72 -24.75
CA CYS A 183 39.64 6.78 -24.14
C CYS A 183 39.31 8.20 -23.71
N HIS A 184 38.02 8.54 -23.77
CA HIS A 184 37.55 9.77 -23.16
C HIS A 184 37.73 9.71 -21.65
N ASP A 185 38.20 10.81 -21.08
CA ASP A 185 38.29 11.01 -19.64
C ASP A 185 37.39 12.19 -19.22
N GLY A 186 37.25 12.40 -17.91
CA GLY A 186 36.39 13.45 -17.35
C GLY A 186 36.76 14.89 -17.71
N GLN A 187 37.80 15.11 -18.52
CA GLN A 187 38.19 16.41 -19.05
C GLN A 187 37.66 16.66 -20.47
N ASP A 188 37.17 15.63 -21.16
CA ASP A 188 36.58 15.77 -22.49
C ASP A 188 35.11 16.22 -22.40
N ALA A 189 34.74 17.20 -23.23
CA ALA A 189 33.34 17.62 -23.37
C ALA A 189 32.48 16.44 -23.88
N GLY A 190 31.46 16.05 -23.10
CA GLY A 190 30.59 14.91 -23.40
C GLY A 190 30.91 13.61 -22.66
N TYR A 191 31.89 13.60 -21.74
CA TYR A 191 32.21 12.43 -20.91
C TYR A 191 30.99 11.88 -20.15
N TRP A 192 30.09 12.75 -19.71
CA TRP A 192 28.87 12.40 -18.97
C TRP A 192 27.81 11.65 -19.82
N GLU A 193 27.98 11.52 -21.13
CA GLU A 193 27.02 10.84 -22.02
C GLU A 193 27.26 9.34 -22.14
N GLY A 194 28.17 8.77 -21.34
CA GLY A 194 28.46 7.34 -21.38
C GLY A 194 29.10 6.91 -22.70
N ASN A 195 29.89 7.79 -23.33
CA ASN A 195 30.63 7.46 -24.52
C ASN A 195 31.72 6.43 -24.18
N ARG A 196 31.46 5.18 -24.55
CA ARG A 196 32.35 4.03 -24.32
C ARG A 196 33.33 3.78 -25.47
N LEU A 197 33.46 4.71 -26.41
CA LEU A 197 34.35 4.58 -27.57
C LEU A 197 35.57 5.49 -27.42
N ALA A 198 36.73 4.97 -27.81
CA ALA A 198 37.96 5.74 -27.91
C ALA A 198 37.91 6.74 -29.07
N THR A 199 38.62 7.85 -28.92
CA THR A 199 38.98 8.72 -30.04
C THR A 199 40.28 8.22 -30.66
N CYS A 200 40.21 7.82 -31.94
CA CYS A 200 41.35 7.28 -32.69
C CYS A 200 41.83 8.24 -33.78
N THR A 201 43.16 8.34 -33.92
CA THR A 201 43.85 9.10 -34.95
C THR A 201 44.75 8.19 -35.75
N ARG A 202 44.61 8.22 -37.08
CA ARG A 202 45.44 7.45 -38.01
C ARG A 202 46.56 8.32 -38.55
N LEU A 203 47.80 7.83 -38.48
CA LEU A 203 48.96 8.46 -39.08
C LEU A 203 48.76 8.61 -40.60
N ARG A 204 49.02 9.81 -41.12
CA ARG A 204 49.03 10.07 -42.56
C ARG A 204 50.25 9.39 -43.19
N ASN A 205 50.08 8.80 -44.38
CA ASN A 205 51.12 8.06 -45.12
C ASN A 205 51.67 6.83 -44.39
N CYS A 206 50.91 6.23 -43.48
CA CYS A 206 51.31 4.98 -42.86
C CYS A 206 51.13 3.81 -43.84
N THR A 207 52.25 3.26 -44.30
CA THR A 207 52.30 2.02 -45.09
C THR A 207 52.39 0.84 -44.13
N HIS A 208 51.40 -0.04 -44.13
CA HIS A 208 51.40 -1.27 -43.34
C HIS A 208 52.55 -2.15 -43.83
N THR A 209 53.72 -2.08 -43.19
CA THR A 209 54.75 -3.09 -43.42
C THR A 209 54.36 -4.29 -42.59
N ASP A 210 53.64 -5.23 -43.20
CA ASP A 210 53.48 -6.58 -42.64
C ASP A 210 54.88 -7.18 -42.47
N GLY A 211 55.42 -7.07 -41.25
CA GLY A 211 56.60 -7.77 -40.82
C GLY A 211 56.23 -9.22 -40.52
N HIS A 212 55.92 -9.99 -41.56
CA HIS A 212 56.00 -11.45 -41.50
C HIS A 212 57.37 -11.83 -42.07
N ASN A 213 58.29 -12.19 -41.17
CA ASN A 213 59.48 -12.98 -41.50
C ASN A 213 59.28 -14.38 -40.93
#